data_AF-A0A4Q6ASG6-F1
#
_entry.id   AF-A0A4Q6ASG6-F1
#
_cell.length_a   1.000
_cell.length_b   1.000
_cell.length_c   1.000
_cell.angle_alpha   90.00
_cell.angle_beta   90.00
_cell.angle_gamma   90.00
#
_symmetry.space_group_name_H-M   'P 1'
#
loop_
_entity.id
_entity.type
_entity.pdbx_description
1 polymer ?
#
loop_
_entity_poly.entity_id
_entity_poly.type
_entity_poly.pdbx_seq_one_letter_code
_entity_poly.pdbx_strand_id
1 'polypeptide(L)'
;MAKSKAIAKTDEVEEIKPYIISSAIIKEALCNYGYEIKTGPGSGDKIPNRKGSAIVHDDMFTAFKGLTVHLAIIDDAFKYVQEDLQPIDFYDNHEVAGLFSITGFKVTGNDENEGFILIGEKWVKHGSIGLETPKIHKGSNYPFFEELLEAVTLCRDEVEAYMNGKAAPVAEQLALDLPSGSDENDTDFDNPM
;
A
#
# COMPACT_ATOMS: atom_id res chain seq x y z
N MET A 1 -22.88 -34.93 -42.00
CA MET A 1 -23.17 -34.12 -40.81
C MET A 1 -21.83 -33.77 -40.16
N ALA A 2 -21.34 -32.54 -40.34
CA ALA A 2 -20.14 -32.05 -39.68
C ALA A 2 -20.52 -30.74 -38.98
N LYS A 3 -20.65 -30.78 -37.64
CA LYS A 3 -20.93 -29.60 -36.82
C LYS A 3 -19.59 -29.01 -36.40
N SER A 4 -19.09 -28.05 -37.17
CA SER A 4 -17.97 -27.20 -36.76
C SER A 4 -18.48 -26.21 -35.72
N LYS A 5 -18.12 -26.46 -34.46
CA LYS A 5 -18.45 -25.63 -33.31
C LYS A 5 -17.55 -24.38 -33.36
N ALA A 6 -18.17 -23.22 -33.59
CA ALA A 6 -17.50 -21.93 -33.55
C ALA A 6 -16.90 -21.68 -32.15
N ILE A 7 -15.64 -21.29 -32.15
CA ILE A 7 -14.87 -20.86 -30.98
C ILE A 7 -15.35 -19.45 -30.62
N ALA A 8 -16.02 -19.32 -29.48
CA ALA A 8 -16.30 -18.02 -28.88
C ALA A 8 -14.99 -17.47 -28.32
N LYS A 9 -14.46 -16.42 -28.94
CA LYS A 9 -13.50 -15.53 -28.30
C LYS A 9 -14.28 -14.71 -27.28
N THR A 10 -14.02 -14.95 -26.01
CA THR A 10 -14.38 -14.04 -24.93
C THR A 10 -13.43 -12.85 -25.08
N ASP A 11 -13.94 -11.75 -25.63
CA ASP A 11 -13.27 -10.45 -25.53
C ASP A 11 -13.28 -10.07 -24.05
N GLU A 12 -12.12 -10.17 -23.39
CA GLU A 12 -11.86 -9.51 -22.12
C GLU A 12 -11.96 -8.01 -22.40
N VAL A 13 -13.10 -7.42 -22.04
CA VAL A 13 -13.28 -5.98 -22.06
C VAL A 13 -12.40 -5.44 -20.94
N GLU A 14 -11.19 -4.98 -21.28
CA GLU A 14 -10.38 -4.17 -20.39
C GLU A 14 -11.24 -2.96 -19.98
N GLU A 15 -11.74 -2.97 -18.75
CA GLU A 15 -12.38 -1.79 -18.16
C GLU A 15 -11.34 -0.67 -18.18
N ILE A 16 -11.52 0.29 -19.09
CA ILE A 16 -10.67 1.46 -19.17
C ILE A 16 -10.86 2.23 -17.87
N LYS A 17 -9.98 2.00 -16.91
CA LYS A 17 -10.03 2.62 -15.58
C LYS A 17 -10.08 4.14 -15.76
N PRO A 18 -11.07 4.85 -15.20
CA PRO A 18 -11.24 6.28 -15.44
C PRO A 18 -10.18 7.13 -14.74
N TYR A 19 -9.45 6.55 -13.81
CA TYR A 19 -8.36 7.17 -13.07
C TYR A 19 -7.15 6.24 -12.98
N ILE A 20 -5.96 6.83 -12.85
CA ILE A 20 -4.72 6.12 -12.55
C ILE A 20 -4.11 6.71 -11.29
N ILE A 21 -3.76 5.85 -10.33
CA ILE A 21 -3.05 6.25 -9.12
C ILE A 21 -1.62 6.67 -9.48
N SER A 22 -1.31 7.93 -9.21
CA SER A 22 0.00 8.55 -9.44
C SER A 22 0.87 8.58 -8.19
N SER A 23 0.28 8.52 -6.99
CA SER A 23 1.04 8.40 -5.74
C SER A 23 0.17 7.89 -4.60
N ALA A 24 0.79 7.29 -3.61
CA ALA A 24 0.15 6.96 -2.35
C ALA A 24 1.15 7.07 -1.19
N ILE A 25 0.71 7.62 -0.06
CA ILE A 25 1.51 7.83 1.15
C ILE A 25 0.63 7.51 2.36
N ILE A 26 1.04 6.50 3.12
CA ILE A 26 0.44 6.14 4.40
C ILE A 26 1.03 7.05 5.48
N LYS A 27 0.16 7.75 6.21
CA LYS A 27 0.52 8.51 7.41
C LYS A 27 -0.51 8.21 8.49
N GLU A 28 -0.05 7.81 9.67
CA GLU A 28 -0.93 7.57 10.84
C GLU A 28 -2.11 6.62 10.51
N ALA A 29 -1.83 5.54 9.77
CA ALA A 29 -2.82 4.56 9.28
C ALA A 29 -3.88 5.11 8.28
N LEU A 30 -3.70 6.31 7.76
CA LEU A 30 -4.50 6.90 6.68
C LEU A 30 -3.71 6.92 5.38
N CYS A 31 -4.35 6.53 4.27
CA CYS A 31 -3.73 6.62 2.93
C CYS A 31 -4.05 7.97 2.28
N ASN A 32 -3.03 8.80 2.07
CA ASN A 32 -3.14 9.94 1.18
C ASN A 32 -2.74 9.50 -0.22
N TYR A 33 -3.58 9.70 -1.22
CA TYR A 33 -3.32 9.24 -2.57
C TYR A 33 -3.51 10.36 -3.60
N GLY A 34 -2.73 10.30 -4.67
CA GLY A 34 -2.87 11.15 -5.84
C GLY A 34 -3.30 10.31 -7.03
N TYR A 35 -4.17 10.86 -7.86
CA TYR A 35 -4.66 10.20 -9.06
C TYR A 35 -4.84 11.19 -10.23
N GLU A 36 -4.77 10.65 -11.43
CA GLU A 36 -4.99 11.38 -12.68
C GLU A 36 -6.21 10.82 -13.38
N ILE A 37 -7.14 11.68 -13.79
CA ILE A 37 -8.36 11.28 -14.48
C ILE A 37 -8.06 11.14 -15.96
N LYS A 38 -8.16 9.93 -16.51
CA LYS A 38 -7.93 9.66 -17.93
C LYS A 38 -9.20 9.78 -18.76
N THR A 39 -10.35 9.35 -18.26
CA THR A 39 -11.61 9.37 -19.01
C THR A 39 -12.74 10.08 -18.25
N GLY A 40 -13.53 10.88 -18.96
CA GLY A 40 -14.69 11.61 -18.42
C GLY A 40 -14.55 13.15 -18.43
N PRO A 41 -15.57 13.87 -17.94
CA PRO A 41 -15.52 15.32 -17.77
C PRO A 41 -14.48 15.67 -16.68
N GLY A 42 -13.37 16.30 -17.08
CA GLY A 42 -12.18 16.51 -16.24
C GLY A 42 -10.97 15.64 -16.63
N SER A 43 -11.02 14.95 -17.78
CA SER A 43 -9.85 14.27 -18.35
C SER A 43 -8.63 15.21 -18.44
N GLY A 44 -7.51 14.76 -17.91
CA GLY A 44 -6.26 15.52 -17.80
C GLY A 44 -6.06 16.25 -16.46
N ASP A 45 -7.08 16.30 -15.59
CA ASP A 45 -6.89 16.81 -14.23
C ASP A 45 -6.11 15.81 -13.38
N LYS A 46 -5.07 16.33 -12.73
CA LYS A 46 -4.25 15.62 -11.76
C LYS A 46 -4.62 16.12 -10.38
N ILE A 47 -5.06 15.21 -9.52
CA ILE A 47 -5.30 15.50 -8.11
C ILE A 47 -4.11 14.92 -7.33
N PRO A 48 -3.11 15.75 -6.96
CA PRO A 48 -1.85 15.25 -6.42
C PRO A 48 -1.95 14.78 -4.96
N ASN A 49 -2.95 15.22 -4.22
CA ASN A 49 -3.06 14.89 -2.79
C ASN A 49 -4.53 14.89 -2.34
N ARG A 50 -5.14 13.70 -2.32
CA ARG A 50 -6.41 13.43 -1.67
C ARG A 50 -6.16 12.72 -0.35
N LYS A 51 -6.66 13.29 0.74
CA LYS A 51 -6.55 12.68 2.07
C LYS A 51 -7.55 11.54 2.21
N GLY A 52 -7.07 10.38 2.64
CA GLY A 52 -7.91 9.27 3.06
C GLY A 52 -8.61 9.58 4.37
N SER A 53 -9.87 9.16 4.48
CA SER A 53 -10.69 9.34 5.69
C SER A 53 -10.88 8.05 6.49
N ALA A 54 -10.51 6.90 5.92
CA ALA A 54 -10.70 5.58 6.53
C ALA A 54 -9.36 4.96 6.93
N ILE A 55 -9.36 4.08 7.93
CA ILE A 55 -8.19 3.28 8.27
C ILE A 55 -7.91 2.31 7.12
N VAL A 56 -6.64 2.23 6.72
CA VAL A 56 -6.20 1.36 5.64
C VAL A 56 -6.30 -0.10 6.05
N HIS A 57 -6.66 -0.97 5.11
CA HIS A 57 -6.78 -2.40 5.35
C HIS A 57 -5.39 -3.06 5.46
N ASP A 58 -5.30 -4.18 6.19
CA ASP A 58 -4.06 -4.95 6.37
C ASP A 58 -3.44 -5.43 5.04
N ASP A 59 -4.29 -5.68 4.04
CA ASP A 59 -3.88 -6.00 2.66
C ASP A 59 -3.00 -4.89 2.06
N MET A 60 -3.36 -3.63 2.32
CA MET A 60 -2.61 -2.48 1.82
C MET A 60 -1.26 -2.36 2.52
N PHE A 61 -1.19 -2.64 3.83
CA PHE A 61 0.08 -2.73 4.54
C PHE A 61 0.96 -3.86 4.01
N THR A 62 0.35 -4.99 3.65
CA THR A 62 1.05 -6.14 3.08
C THR A 62 1.61 -5.81 1.69
N ALA A 63 0.82 -5.16 0.84
CA ALA A 63 1.28 -4.70 -0.47
C ALA A 63 2.46 -3.73 -0.35
N PHE A 64 2.34 -2.74 0.56
CA PHE A 64 3.43 -1.79 0.83
C PHE A 64 4.67 -2.51 1.38
N LYS A 65 4.52 -3.50 2.26
CA LYS A 65 5.64 -4.27 2.79
C LYS A 65 6.49 -4.88 1.67
N GLY A 66 5.88 -5.34 0.58
CA GLY A 66 6.58 -5.83 -0.62
C GLY A 66 7.51 -4.80 -1.28
N LEU A 67 7.29 -3.50 -1.09
CA LEU A 67 8.19 -2.44 -1.59
C LEU A 67 9.41 -2.21 -0.68
N THR A 68 9.41 -2.76 0.53
CA THR A 68 10.48 -2.54 1.53
C THR A 68 11.80 -3.15 1.08
N VAL A 69 11.77 -4.36 0.52
CA VAL A 69 12.96 -5.03 -0.02
C VAL A 69 13.59 -4.22 -1.15
N HIS A 70 12.77 -3.63 -2.03
CA HIS A 70 13.24 -2.79 -3.12
C HIS A 70 13.94 -1.53 -2.60
N LEU A 71 13.38 -0.88 -1.58
CA LEU A 71 14.00 0.27 -0.93
C LEU A 71 15.39 -0.07 -0.36
N ALA A 72 15.51 -1.22 0.31
CA ALA A 72 16.76 -1.67 0.90
C ALA A 72 17.83 -1.99 -0.17
N ILE A 73 17.44 -2.59 -1.29
CA ILE A 73 18.35 -2.87 -2.41
C ILE A 73 18.82 -1.57 -3.06
N ILE A 74 17.92 -0.60 -3.25
CA ILE A 74 18.26 0.71 -3.85
C ILE A 74 19.18 1.54 -2.93
N ASP A 75 19.04 1.41 -1.61
CA ASP A 75 19.94 2.03 -0.62
C ASP A 75 21.32 1.32 -0.53
N ASP A 76 21.61 0.35 -1.41
CA ASP A 76 22.83 -0.47 -1.38
C ASP A 76 23.04 -1.17 -0.01
N ALA A 77 21.96 -1.45 0.72
CA ALA A 77 22.05 -1.97 2.09
C ALA A 77 22.72 -3.35 2.16
N PHE A 78 22.69 -4.10 1.07
CA PHE A 78 23.25 -5.45 0.93
C PHE A 78 24.68 -5.47 0.38
N LYS A 79 25.27 -4.31 0.07
CA LYS A 79 26.59 -4.22 -0.56
C LYS A 79 27.71 -4.95 0.18
N TYR A 80 27.63 -5.02 1.51
CA TYR A 80 28.61 -5.72 2.35
C TYR A 80 28.14 -7.11 2.81
N VAL A 81 26.93 -7.50 2.42
CA VAL A 81 26.32 -8.77 2.81
C VAL A 81 26.74 -9.86 1.82
N GLN A 82 26.72 -9.57 0.51
CA GLN A 82 27.08 -10.52 -0.54
C GLN A 82 27.70 -9.85 -1.77
N GLU A 83 28.53 -10.61 -2.49
CA GLU A 83 29.17 -10.17 -3.74
C GLU A 83 28.32 -10.48 -4.99
N ASP A 84 27.45 -11.50 -4.94
CA ASP A 84 26.62 -11.95 -6.06
C ASP A 84 25.15 -11.57 -5.92
N LEU A 85 24.49 -11.29 -7.05
CA LEU A 85 23.05 -11.03 -7.12
C LEU A 85 22.24 -12.29 -6.76
N GLN A 86 21.39 -12.20 -5.75
CA GLN A 86 20.49 -13.27 -5.32
C GLN A 86 19.05 -13.01 -5.78
N PRO A 87 18.14 -14.01 -5.75
CA PRO A 87 16.71 -13.75 -5.96
C PRO A 87 16.13 -12.79 -4.90
N ILE A 88 15.06 -12.08 -5.27
CA ILE A 88 14.42 -11.06 -4.39
C ILE A 88 13.98 -11.64 -3.03
N ASP A 89 13.50 -12.87 -3.01
CA ASP A 89 13.08 -13.58 -1.79
C ASP A 89 14.20 -13.72 -0.76
N PHE A 90 15.45 -13.82 -1.22
CA PHE A 90 16.59 -13.88 -0.32
C PHE A 90 16.75 -12.56 0.45
N TYR A 91 16.60 -11.42 -0.25
CA TYR A 91 16.72 -10.11 0.35
C TYR A 91 15.54 -9.79 1.28
N ASP A 92 14.33 -10.22 0.92
CA ASP A 92 13.12 -9.99 1.74
C ASP A 92 13.19 -10.70 3.10
N ASN A 93 13.77 -11.90 3.13
CA ASN A 93 13.96 -12.68 4.35
C ASN A 93 15.20 -12.25 5.18
N HIS A 94 15.98 -11.29 4.70
CA HIS A 94 17.21 -10.87 5.37
C HIS A 94 16.93 -9.83 6.47
N GLU A 95 17.64 -9.91 7.59
CA GLU A 95 17.48 -9.01 8.75
C GLU A 95 17.64 -7.52 8.40
N VAL A 96 18.49 -7.23 7.42
CA VAL A 96 18.72 -5.86 6.91
C VAL A 96 17.48 -5.26 6.29
N ALA A 97 16.64 -6.05 5.60
CA ALA A 97 15.37 -5.55 5.04
C ALA A 97 14.41 -5.10 6.14
N GLY A 98 14.44 -5.75 7.31
CA GLY A 98 13.63 -5.40 8.48
C GLY A 98 13.97 -4.05 9.11
N LEU A 99 15.11 -3.42 8.76
CA LEU A 99 15.45 -2.07 9.19
C LEU A 99 14.75 -0.99 8.35
N PHE A 100 14.17 -1.36 7.21
CA PHE A 100 13.48 -0.43 6.33
C PHE A 100 11.98 -0.52 6.52
N SER A 101 11.30 0.59 6.30
CA SER A 101 9.84 0.65 6.26
C SER A 101 9.43 1.59 5.13
N ILE A 102 8.54 1.13 4.26
CA ILE A 102 7.98 2.00 3.23
C ILE A 102 6.81 2.80 3.81
N THR A 103 6.71 4.07 3.42
CA THR A 103 5.58 4.93 3.79
C THR A 103 4.80 5.37 2.56
N GLY A 104 5.40 5.34 1.37
CA GLY A 104 4.77 5.82 0.15
C GLY A 104 5.50 5.44 -1.12
N PHE A 105 4.81 5.64 -2.24
CA PHE A 105 5.41 5.60 -3.56
C PHE A 105 4.82 6.71 -4.43
N LYS A 106 5.58 7.13 -5.43
CA LYS A 106 5.16 8.04 -6.49
C LYS A 106 5.49 7.39 -7.83
N VAL A 107 4.56 7.49 -8.76
CA VAL A 107 4.76 7.09 -10.15
C VAL A 107 4.80 8.34 -11.00
N THR A 108 5.86 8.44 -11.80
CA THR A 108 6.16 9.60 -12.64
C THR A 108 6.52 9.13 -14.04
N GLY A 109 5.88 9.67 -15.06
CA GLY A 109 6.13 9.25 -16.43
C GLY A 109 4.89 9.32 -17.29
N ASN A 110 5.03 8.83 -18.52
CA ASN A 110 3.93 8.58 -19.45
C ASN A 110 3.73 7.06 -19.57
N ASP A 111 2.64 6.63 -20.21
CA ASP A 111 2.29 5.21 -20.35
C ASP A 111 3.42 4.33 -20.94
N GLU A 112 4.29 4.89 -21.79
CA GLU A 112 5.43 4.18 -22.36
C GLU A 112 6.71 4.22 -21.50
N ASN A 113 6.81 5.19 -20.58
CA ASN A 113 8.00 5.43 -19.76
C ASN A 113 7.57 5.78 -18.33
N GLU A 114 7.00 4.81 -17.64
CA GLU A 114 6.74 4.92 -16.20
C GLU A 114 8.06 4.84 -15.42
N GLY A 115 8.14 5.63 -14.35
CA GLY A 115 9.22 5.52 -13.39
C GLY A 115 8.72 5.68 -11.97
N PHE A 116 9.32 4.91 -11.08
CA PHE A 116 8.89 4.72 -9.71
C PHE A 116 9.86 5.42 -8.76
N ILE A 117 9.30 6.08 -7.76
CA ILE A 117 10.02 6.70 -6.65
C ILE A 117 9.41 6.12 -5.38
N LEU A 118 10.23 5.47 -4.58
CA LEU A 118 9.85 4.89 -3.30
C LEU A 118 10.19 5.87 -2.18
N ILE A 119 9.30 5.96 -1.19
CA ILE A 119 9.43 6.85 -0.03
C ILE A 119 9.29 6.00 1.21
N GLY A 120 10.28 6.03 2.08
CA GLY A 120 10.28 5.22 3.28
C GLY A 120 11.17 5.81 4.36
N GLU A 121 11.47 4.99 5.33
CA GLU A 121 12.37 5.28 6.42
C GLU A 121 13.27 4.09 6.70
N LYS A 122 14.46 4.40 7.20
CA LYS A 122 15.44 3.43 7.68
C LYS A 122 15.67 3.65 9.16
N TRP A 123 15.53 2.58 9.93
CA TRP A 123 15.80 2.57 11.36
C TRP A 123 17.29 2.42 11.59
N VAL A 124 17.88 3.42 12.23
CA VAL A 124 19.26 3.42 12.70
C VAL A 124 19.28 3.54 14.22
N LYS A 125 20.46 3.30 14.83
CA LYS A 125 20.62 3.36 16.29
C LYS A 125 20.18 4.68 16.94
N HIS A 126 20.13 5.75 16.17
CA HIS A 126 19.85 7.11 16.65
C HIS A 126 18.44 7.62 16.26
N GLY A 127 17.61 6.80 15.63
CA GLY A 127 16.25 7.17 15.20
C GLY A 127 15.88 6.61 13.83
N SER A 128 14.83 7.16 13.23
CA SER A 128 14.47 6.88 11.83
C SER A 128 15.02 7.97 10.91
N ILE A 129 15.54 7.55 9.75
CA ILE A 129 16.00 8.44 8.68
C ILE A 129 15.04 8.26 7.50
N GLY A 130 14.40 9.34 7.08
CA GLY A 130 13.56 9.34 5.87
C GLY A 130 14.43 9.15 4.62
N LEU A 131 14.03 8.22 3.75
CA LEU A 131 14.66 7.92 2.48
C LEU A 131 13.67 8.14 1.34
N GLU A 132 14.14 8.77 0.26
CA GLU A 132 13.43 8.87 -1.01
C GLU A 132 14.37 8.37 -2.10
N THR A 133 13.94 7.36 -2.85
CA THR A 133 14.80 6.75 -3.88
C THR A 133 14.93 7.66 -5.10
N PRO A 134 16.01 7.52 -5.89
CA PRO A 134 16.02 8.06 -7.24
C PRO A 134 14.88 7.46 -8.07
N LYS A 135 14.54 8.14 -9.17
CA LYS A 135 13.56 7.65 -10.13
C LYS A 135 14.08 6.39 -10.84
N ILE A 136 13.44 5.26 -10.58
CA ILE A 136 13.73 3.97 -11.22
C ILE A 136 12.83 3.83 -12.44
N HIS A 137 13.39 3.55 -13.61
CA HIS A 137 12.65 3.33 -14.86
C HIS A 137 13.19 2.08 -15.57
N LYS A 138 12.51 1.58 -16.61
CA LYS A 138 12.92 0.35 -17.32
C LYS A 138 14.36 0.34 -17.84
N GLY A 139 14.92 1.52 -18.13
CA GLY A 139 16.30 1.69 -18.58
C GLY A 139 17.32 1.94 -17.44
N SER A 140 16.89 1.88 -16.18
CA SER A 140 17.78 2.01 -15.04
C SER A 140 18.55 0.72 -14.78
N ASN A 141 19.70 0.79 -14.11
CA ASN A 141 20.52 -0.38 -13.77
C ASN A 141 19.94 -1.23 -12.63
N TYR A 142 18.64 -1.11 -12.36
CA TYR A 142 17.99 -1.82 -11.27
C TYR A 142 17.64 -3.24 -11.70
N PRO A 143 18.18 -4.28 -11.05
CA PRO A 143 18.03 -5.66 -11.50
C PRO A 143 16.61 -6.21 -11.35
N PHE A 144 15.84 -5.75 -10.35
CA PHE A 144 14.50 -6.29 -10.00
C PHE A 144 13.36 -5.37 -10.47
N PHE A 145 13.49 -4.82 -11.68
CA PHE A 145 12.51 -3.85 -12.19
C PHE A 145 11.13 -4.47 -12.42
N GLU A 146 11.05 -5.72 -12.86
CA GLU A 146 9.79 -6.40 -13.14
C GLU A 146 9.02 -6.69 -11.84
N GLU A 147 9.72 -7.14 -10.81
CA GLU A 147 9.18 -7.38 -9.48
C GLU A 147 8.74 -6.07 -8.81
N LEU A 148 9.50 -4.98 -9.01
CA LEU A 148 9.11 -3.65 -8.54
C LEU A 148 7.81 -3.19 -9.22
N LEU A 149 7.69 -3.40 -10.53
CA LEU A 149 6.49 -3.04 -11.28
C LEU A 149 5.27 -3.83 -10.77
N GLU A 150 5.44 -5.13 -10.52
CA GLU A 150 4.37 -5.97 -9.94
C GLU A 150 3.97 -5.49 -8.54
N ALA A 151 4.94 -5.26 -7.65
CA ALA A 151 4.68 -4.77 -6.30
C ALA A 151 3.98 -3.40 -6.28
N VAL A 152 4.39 -2.48 -7.17
CA VAL A 152 3.71 -1.18 -7.31
C VAL A 152 2.30 -1.34 -7.87
N THR A 153 2.09 -2.27 -8.81
CA THR A 153 0.76 -2.54 -9.38
C THR A 153 -0.19 -3.08 -8.32
N LEU A 154 0.26 -4.01 -7.47
CA LEU A 154 -0.50 -4.49 -6.31
C LEU A 154 -0.85 -3.34 -5.34
N CYS A 155 0.12 -2.45 -5.07
CA CYS A 155 -0.15 -1.28 -4.23
C CYS A 155 -1.17 -0.33 -4.87
N ARG A 156 -1.14 -0.15 -6.20
CA ARG A 156 -2.12 0.66 -6.93
C ARG A 156 -3.51 0.06 -6.80
N ASP A 157 -3.66 -1.25 -7.03
CA ASP A 157 -4.95 -1.92 -6.95
C ASP A 157 -5.57 -1.85 -5.55
N GLU A 158 -4.78 -1.98 -4.48
CA GLU A 158 -5.28 -1.80 -3.11
C GLU A 158 -5.66 -0.34 -2.80
N VAL A 159 -4.93 0.64 -3.34
CA VAL A 159 -5.29 2.07 -3.21
C VAL A 159 -6.57 2.39 -3.97
N GLU A 160 -6.78 1.78 -5.14
CA GLU A 160 -8.05 1.88 -5.88
C GLU A 160 -9.20 1.24 -5.10
N ALA A 161 -9.00 0.07 -4.51
CA ALA A 161 -9.99 -0.58 -3.65
C ALA A 161 -10.34 0.30 -2.44
N TYR A 162 -9.34 0.92 -1.81
CA TYR A 162 -9.52 1.89 -0.73
C TYR A 162 -10.31 3.12 -1.18
N MET A 163 -10.02 3.65 -2.37
CA MET A 163 -10.79 4.75 -2.97
C MET A 163 -12.26 4.37 -3.25
N ASN A 164 -12.50 3.12 -3.64
CA ASN A 164 -13.85 2.56 -3.85
C ASN A 164 -14.56 2.18 -2.54
N GLY A 165 -13.93 2.38 -1.38
CA GLY A 165 -14.55 2.22 -0.07
C GLY A 165 -14.21 0.93 0.68
N LYS A 166 -13.23 0.14 0.22
CA LYS A 166 -12.66 -0.98 1.00
C LYS A 166 -11.91 -0.39 2.21
N ALA A 167 -12.58 -0.33 3.35
CA ALA A 167 -12.01 0.11 4.62
C ALA A 167 -11.71 -1.11 5.51
N ALA A 168 -10.76 -0.97 6.44
CA ALA A 168 -10.59 -1.95 7.52
C ALA A 168 -11.94 -2.21 8.21
N PRO A 169 -12.31 -3.47 8.52
CA PRO A 169 -13.50 -3.73 9.30
C PRO A 169 -13.39 -2.92 10.60
N VAL A 170 -14.35 -2.02 10.81
CA VAL A 170 -14.51 -1.38 12.12
C VAL A 170 -14.67 -2.53 13.08
N ALA A 171 -13.70 -2.74 13.98
CA ALA A 171 -13.83 -3.74 15.03
C ALA A 171 -15.16 -3.44 15.72
N GLU A 172 -16.17 -4.27 15.47
CA GLU A 172 -17.43 -4.19 16.17
C GLU A 172 -17.06 -4.24 17.63
N GLN A 173 -17.25 -3.13 18.32
CA GLN A 173 -17.14 -3.06 19.75
C GLN A 173 -18.17 -4.06 20.26
N LEU A 174 -17.71 -5.28 20.58
CA LEU A 174 -18.50 -6.32 21.21
C LEU A 174 -19.25 -5.63 22.35
N ALA A 175 -20.56 -5.49 22.18
CA ALA A 175 -21.42 -4.91 23.19
C ALA A 175 -21.16 -5.70 24.47
N LEU A 176 -20.43 -5.10 25.41
CA LEU A 176 -20.22 -5.66 26.72
C LEU A 176 -21.59 -5.57 27.39
N ASP A 177 -22.33 -6.67 27.37
CA ASP A 177 -23.61 -6.80 28.06
C ASP A 177 -23.29 -6.79 29.56
N LEU A 178 -23.17 -5.59 30.11
CA LEU A 178 -23.01 -5.36 31.53
C LEU A 178 -24.28 -5.88 32.18
N PRO A 179 -24.21 -6.92 33.05
CA PRO A 179 -25.40 -7.35 33.78
C PRO A 179 -25.90 -6.15 34.56
N SER A 180 -27.12 -5.73 34.23
CA SER A 180 -27.86 -4.72 34.98
C SER A 180 -27.90 -5.20 36.43
N GLY A 181 -27.08 -4.57 37.28
CA GLY A 181 -27.10 -4.82 38.71
C GLY A 181 -28.53 -4.65 39.18
N SER A 182 -29.07 -5.72 39.75
CA SER A 182 -30.32 -5.72 40.49
C SER A 182 -30.33 -4.52 41.44
N ASP A 183 -31.32 -3.66 41.28
CA ASP A 183 -31.74 -2.68 42.27
C ASP A 183 -31.98 -3.41 43.60
N GLU A 184 -31.01 -3.32 44.51
CA GLU A 184 -31.28 -3.35 45.94
C GLU A 184 -30.96 -1.96 46.48
N ASN A 185 -31.96 -1.07 46.33
CA ASN A 185 -32.13 0.00 47.30
C ASN A 185 -32.43 -0.66 48.64
N ASP A 186 -31.58 -0.42 49.64
CA ASP A 186 -32.06 0.21 50.86
C ASP A 186 -30.88 0.84 51.61
N THR A 187 -30.95 2.17 51.63
CA THR A 187 -30.24 3.06 52.53
C THR A 187 -30.58 2.73 53.98
N ASP A 188 -29.58 2.49 54.82
CA ASP A 188 -29.59 2.92 56.22
C ASP A 188 -28.16 2.79 56.81
N PHE A 189 -27.34 3.81 56.56
CA PHE A 189 -26.14 4.04 57.36
C PHE A 189 -26.45 5.15 58.36
N ASP A 190 -27.11 4.75 59.44
CA ASP A 190 -27.44 5.60 60.57
C ASP A 190 -26.12 6.10 61.22
N ASN A 191 -25.83 7.38 61.09
CA ASN A 191 -24.62 8.00 61.63
C ASN A 191 -24.94 8.59 63.01
N PRO A 192 -24.45 8.02 64.13
CA PRO A 192 -24.66 8.61 65.44
C PRO A 192 -23.80 9.88 65.60
N MET A 193 -24.43 10.97 66.05
CA MET A 193 -23.75 12.18 66.52
C MET A 193 -22.91 11.93 67.78
#